data_AF-A0A0F9MBM9-F1
#
_entry.id   AF-A0A0F9MBM9-F1
#
_cell.length_a   1.000
_cell.length_b   1.000
_cell.length_c   1.000
_cell.angle_alpha   90.00
_cell.angle_beta   90.00
_cell.angle_gamma   90.00
#
_symmetry.space_group_name_H-M   'P 1'
#
loop_
_entity.id
_entity.type
_entity.pdbx_description
1 polymer ?
#
loop_
_entity_poly.entity_id
_entity_poly.type
_entity_poly.pdbx_seq_one_letter_code
_entity_poly.pdbx_strand_id
1 'polypeptide(L)'
;MRLLNTKEPDDVAKIYPWLIPTKTETRMNIASELFGRLKEKPADTFVLVAIEKNITRCVVIAYVSSKRVVWLWQSQAEPGFKHSKLMMDALKSWARGKGAKKIGIGVPDERKKAFVRRWGFKELRNGELRLKLK
;
A
#
# COMPACT_ATOMS: atom_id res chain seq x y z
N MET A 1 7.12 -4.72 17.80
CA MET A 1 6.27 -4.74 16.58
C MET A 1 6.99 -5.56 15.51
N ARG A 2 6.27 -6.44 14.79
CA ARG A 2 6.79 -7.25 13.69
C ARG A 2 6.19 -6.75 12.37
N LEU A 3 7.02 -6.61 11.34
CA LEU A 3 6.55 -6.40 9.98
C LEU A 3 6.53 -7.73 9.23
N LEU A 4 5.42 -8.01 8.56
CA LEU A 4 5.26 -9.19 7.72
C LEU A 4 5.00 -8.73 6.29
N ASN A 5 5.95 -8.99 5.37
CA ASN A 5 5.70 -8.86 3.94
C ASN A 5 5.15 -10.20 3.45
N THR A 6 3.84 -10.35 3.45
CA THR A 6 3.19 -11.62 3.13
C THR A 6 2.91 -11.77 1.64
N LYS A 7 2.88 -13.03 1.21
CA LYS A 7 2.40 -13.49 -0.10
C LYS A 7 1.37 -14.62 0.04
N GLU A 8 1.13 -15.06 1.28
CA GLU A 8 0.38 -16.27 1.58
C GLU A 8 -1.12 -15.99 1.65
N PRO A 9 -1.96 -16.82 1.02
CA PRO A 9 -3.42 -16.77 1.10
C PRO A 9 -3.98 -16.57 2.52
N ASP A 10 -3.46 -17.30 3.50
CA ASP A 10 -3.95 -17.28 4.88
C ASP A 10 -3.71 -15.94 5.59
N ASP A 11 -2.68 -15.21 5.18
CA ASP A 11 -2.46 -13.86 5.70
C ASP A 11 -3.34 -12.83 5.01
N VAL A 12 -3.75 -13.06 3.76
CA VAL A 12 -4.72 -12.20 3.05
C VAL A 12 -6.09 -12.27 3.73
N ALA A 13 -6.50 -13.41 4.26
CA ALA A 13 -7.72 -13.52 5.06
C ALA A 13 -7.70 -12.57 6.28
N LYS A 14 -6.53 -12.40 6.92
CA LYS A 14 -6.34 -11.44 8.04
C LYS A 14 -6.35 -9.99 7.58
N ILE A 15 -6.05 -9.73 6.31
CA ILE A 15 -6.07 -8.41 5.68
C ILE A 15 -7.49 -8.04 5.21
N TYR A 16 -8.36 -9.01 4.93
CA TYR A 16 -9.70 -8.76 4.40
C TYR A 16 -10.46 -7.65 5.15
N PRO A 17 -10.55 -7.64 6.51
CA PRO A 17 -11.25 -6.57 7.24
C PRO A 17 -10.64 -5.17 7.06
N TRP A 18 -9.36 -5.09 6.69
CA TRP A 18 -8.60 -3.85 6.50
C TRP A 18 -8.75 -3.26 5.10
N LEU A 19 -9.33 -4.01 4.17
CA LEU A 19 -9.58 -3.52 2.82
C LEU A 19 -10.69 -2.47 2.85
N ILE A 20 -10.40 -1.34 2.22
CA ILE A 20 -11.28 -0.18 2.08
C ILE A 20 -12.13 -0.36 0.82
N PRO A 21 -13.45 -0.58 0.92
CA PRO A 21 -14.32 -0.55 -0.24
C PRO A 21 -14.34 0.84 -0.87
N THR A 22 -14.48 0.90 -2.19
CA THR A 22 -14.64 2.16 -2.92
C THR A 22 -16.09 2.34 -3.36
N LYS A 23 -16.43 3.45 -4.02
CA LYS A 23 -17.79 3.64 -4.59
C LYS A 23 -18.11 2.61 -5.67
N THR A 24 -17.09 2.08 -6.34
CA THR A 24 -17.21 1.20 -7.50
C THR A 24 -16.80 -0.24 -7.22
N GLU A 25 -16.12 -0.50 -6.09
CA GLU A 25 -15.61 -1.82 -5.76
C GLU A 25 -15.96 -2.24 -4.33
N THR A 26 -16.52 -3.44 -4.21
CA THR A 26 -16.75 -4.07 -2.92
C THR A 26 -15.43 -4.56 -2.33
N ARG A 27 -15.43 -4.77 -1.01
CA ARG A 27 -14.28 -5.39 -0.30
C ARG A 27 -13.91 -6.75 -0.89
N MET A 28 -14.90 -7.56 -1.26
CA MET A 28 -14.72 -8.87 -1.86
C MET A 28 -14.02 -8.78 -3.22
N ASN A 29 -14.40 -7.80 -4.06
CA ASN A 29 -13.76 -7.61 -5.37
C ASN A 29 -12.29 -7.21 -5.21
N ILE A 30 -11.99 -6.29 -4.29
CA ILE A 30 -10.61 -5.87 -3.98
C ILE A 30 -9.78 -7.04 -3.46
N ALA A 31 -10.35 -7.86 -2.57
CA ALA A 31 -9.68 -9.05 -2.05
C ALA A 31 -9.39 -10.05 -3.18
N SER A 32 -10.37 -10.31 -4.04
CA SER A 32 -10.23 -11.21 -5.19
C SER A 32 -9.14 -10.73 -6.16
N GLU A 33 -9.11 -9.44 -6.49
CA GLU A 33 -8.03 -8.88 -7.31
C GLU A 33 -6.68 -9.01 -6.61
N LEU A 34 -6.58 -8.69 -5.32
CA LEU A 34 -5.33 -8.85 -4.57
C LEU A 34 -4.83 -10.30 -4.61
N PHE A 35 -5.73 -11.26 -4.42
CA PHE A 35 -5.45 -12.69 -4.54
C PHE A 35 -4.95 -13.07 -5.94
N GLY A 36 -5.64 -12.60 -6.99
CA GLY A 36 -5.21 -12.83 -8.37
C GLY A 36 -3.80 -12.29 -8.62
N ARG A 37 -3.49 -11.08 -8.14
CA ARG A 37 -2.17 -10.47 -8.29
C ARG A 37 -1.09 -11.20 -7.50
N LEU A 38 -1.38 -11.66 -6.29
CA LEU A 38 -0.44 -12.47 -5.50
C LEU A 38 -0.15 -13.81 -6.18
N LYS A 39 -1.13 -14.40 -6.87
CA LYS A 39 -0.94 -15.65 -7.63
C LYS A 39 -0.15 -15.43 -8.92
N GLU A 40 -0.50 -14.41 -9.70
CA GLU A 40 0.07 -14.19 -11.03
C GLU A 40 1.40 -13.43 -10.99
N LYS A 41 1.51 -12.45 -10.09
CA LYS A 41 2.64 -11.50 -10.00
C LYS A 41 3.05 -11.26 -8.55
N PRO A 42 3.42 -12.32 -7.79
CA PRO A 42 3.80 -12.20 -6.38
C PRO A 42 5.01 -11.27 -6.18
N ALA A 43 5.96 -11.30 -7.11
CA ALA A 43 7.14 -10.45 -7.05
C ALA A 43 6.78 -8.96 -7.21
N ASP A 44 5.76 -8.63 -7.98
CA ASP A 44 5.34 -7.25 -8.26
C ASP A 44 4.24 -6.74 -7.35
N THR A 45 3.82 -7.56 -6.38
CA THR A 45 2.76 -7.24 -5.44
C THR A 45 3.36 -7.16 -4.04
N PHE A 46 3.13 -6.03 -3.37
CA PHE A 46 3.62 -5.74 -2.03
C PHE A 46 2.45 -5.70 -1.06
N VAL A 47 2.57 -6.48 0.01
CA VAL A 47 1.57 -6.53 1.08
C VAL A 47 2.33 -6.54 2.38
N LEU A 48 2.33 -5.41 3.07
CA LEU A 48 3.02 -5.25 4.34
C LEU A 48 2.00 -5.11 5.46
N VAL A 49 2.11 -6.01 6.43
CA VAL A 49 1.26 -6.03 7.62
C VAL A 49 2.12 -5.72 8.84
N ALA A 50 1.75 -4.71 9.61
CA ALA A 50 2.35 -4.45 10.91
C ALA A 50 1.54 -5.16 11.99
N ILE A 51 2.20 -6.03 12.76
CA ILE A 51 1.58 -6.82 13.82
C ILE A 51 2.22 -6.46 15.16
N GLU A 52 1.38 -6.18 16.15
CA GLU A 52 1.80 -5.92 17.52
C GLU A 52 0.95 -6.75 18.48
N LYS A 53 1.60 -7.60 19.29
CA LYS A 53 0.92 -8.53 20.21
C LYS A 53 -0.16 -9.38 19.51
N ASN A 54 0.16 -9.91 18.31
CA ASN A 54 -0.74 -10.67 17.43
C ASN A 54 -1.94 -9.90 16.88
N ILE A 55 -2.01 -8.58 17.07
CA ILE A 55 -3.04 -7.71 16.52
C ILE A 55 -2.47 -7.01 15.29
N THR A 56 -3.19 -7.06 14.16
CA THR A 56 -2.87 -6.24 12.99
C THR A 56 -3.09 -4.78 13.35
N ARG A 57 -2.09 -3.92 13.13
CA ARG A 57 -2.14 -2.48 13.42
C ARG A 57 -2.15 -1.63 12.15
N CYS A 58 -1.58 -2.15 11.07
CA CYS A 58 -1.48 -1.45 9.81
C CYS A 58 -1.34 -2.44 8.65
N VAL A 59 -1.95 -2.11 7.52
CA VAL A 59 -1.83 -2.81 6.26
C VAL A 59 -1.47 -1.81 5.17
N VAL A 60 -0.46 -2.14 4.38
CA VAL A 60 -0.05 -1.39 3.18
C VAL A 60 -0.02 -2.36 2.00
N ILE A 61 -0.77 -2.03 0.95
CA ILE A 61 -0.85 -2.79 -0.29
C ILE A 61 -0.38 -1.90 -1.42
N ALA A 62 0.61 -2.37 -2.17
CA ALA A 62 1.13 -1.69 -3.34
C ALA A 62 1.47 -2.69 -4.44
N TYR A 63 1.61 -2.22 -5.67
CA TYR A 63 2.03 -3.06 -6.79
C TYR A 63 2.87 -2.29 -7.80
N VAL A 64 3.69 -2.99 -8.58
CA VAL A 64 4.41 -2.41 -9.72
C VAL A 64 3.43 -2.29 -10.89
N SER A 65 3.25 -1.09 -11.45
CA SER A 65 2.61 -0.92 -12.75
C SER A 65 3.62 -0.96 -13.88
N SER A 66 3.12 -0.99 -15.11
CA SER A 66 3.94 -0.66 -16.28
C SER A 66 4.65 0.68 -16.09
N LYS A 67 5.85 0.84 -16.68
CA LYS A 67 6.67 2.06 -16.68
C LYS A 67 7.42 2.42 -15.38
N ARG A 68 7.87 1.43 -14.59
CA ARG A 68 8.75 1.65 -13.40
C ARG A 68 8.13 2.55 -12.34
N VAL A 69 6.83 2.43 -12.13
CA VAL A 69 6.08 3.11 -11.07
C VAL A 69 5.49 2.07 -10.14
N VAL A 70 5.66 2.27 -8.83
CA VAL A 70 4.91 1.51 -7.82
C VAL A 70 3.65 2.30 -7.47
N TRP A 71 2.49 1.67 -7.52
CA TRP A 71 1.25 2.25 -7.06
C TRP A 71 0.93 1.78 -5.66
N LEU A 72 0.76 2.73 -4.74
CA LEU A 72 0.16 2.48 -3.45
C LEU A 72 -1.34 2.34 -3.67
N TRP A 73 -1.83 1.10 -3.55
CA TRP A 73 -3.22 0.78 -3.79
C TRP A 73 -4.07 1.07 -2.56
N GLN A 74 -3.69 0.51 -1.40
CA GLN A 74 -4.38 0.77 -0.13
C GLN A 74 -3.39 0.91 1.01
N SER A 75 -3.75 1.75 1.98
CA SER A 75 -3.02 1.91 3.24
C SER A 75 -4.02 2.20 4.34
N GLN A 76 -4.06 1.34 5.35
CA GLN A 76 -4.85 1.53 6.57
C GLN A 76 -3.98 1.35 7.79
N ALA A 77 -4.21 2.17 8.80
CA ALA A 77 -3.54 2.07 10.09
C ALA A 77 -4.57 2.39 11.18
N GLU A 78 -4.46 1.70 12.30
CA GLU A 78 -5.25 2.04 13.48
C GLU A 78 -4.98 3.47 13.96
N PRO A 79 -5.98 4.14 14.56
CA PRO A 79 -5.79 5.42 15.21
C PRO A 79 -4.61 5.39 16.20
N GLY A 80 -3.73 6.39 16.10
CA GLY A 80 -2.56 6.49 16.98
C GLY A 80 -1.36 5.62 16.59
N PHE A 81 -1.40 4.88 15.46
CA PHE A 81 -0.26 4.12 14.99
C PHE A 81 0.94 5.03 14.63
N LYS A 82 2.00 4.98 15.44
CA LYS A 82 3.17 5.89 15.36
C LYS A 82 4.23 5.46 14.33
N HIS A 83 4.12 4.27 13.73
CA HIS A 83 5.18 3.71 12.88
C HIS A 83 4.96 3.93 11.37
N SER A 84 4.22 4.98 11.00
CA SER A 84 4.00 5.34 9.59
C SER A 84 5.31 5.56 8.80
N LYS A 85 6.36 6.05 9.46
CA LYS A 85 7.70 6.17 8.88
C LYS A 85 8.29 4.83 8.47
N LEU A 86 8.22 3.84 9.37
CA LEU A 86 8.76 2.50 9.11
C LEU A 86 8.04 1.85 7.91
N MET A 87 6.72 2.01 7.83
CA MET A 87 5.93 1.48 6.70
C MET A 87 6.32 2.15 5.38
N MET A 88 6.47 3.47 5.38
CA MET A 88 6.87 4.23 4.19
C MET A 88 8.29 3.88 3.75
N ASP A 89 9.21 3.69 4.69
CA ASP A 89 10.60 3.33 4.39
C ASP A 89 10.70 1.90 3.84
N ALA A 90 9.92 0.96 4.37
CA ALA A 90 9.79 -0.40 3.82
C ALA A 90 9.23 -0.38 2.39
N LEU A 91 8.18 0.40 2.13
CA LEU A 91 7.62 0.57 0.80
C LEU A 91 8.63 1.16 -0.19
N LYS A 92 9.37 2.22 0.21
CA LYS A 92 10.43 2.83 -0.62
C LYS A 92 11.55 1.84 -0.92
N SER A 93 11.99 1.09 0.09
CA SER A 93 13.04 0.08 -0.07
C SER A 93 12.62 -0.99 -1.08
N TRP A 94 11.42 -1.56 -0.92
CA TRP A 94 10.86 -2.51 -1.86
C TRP A 94 10.73 -1.93 -3.27
N ALA A 95 10.19 -0.72 -3.40
CA ALA A 95 10.02 -0.05 -4.69
C ALA A 95 11.36 0.17 -5.42
N ARG A 96 12.40 0.58 -4.69
CA ARG A 96 13.76 0.69 -5.25
C ARG A 96 14.32 -0.66 -5.68
N GLY A 97 14.10 -1.72 -4.89
CA GLY A 97 14.47 -3.09 -5.26
C GLY A 97 13.79 -3.58 -6.54
N LYS A 98 12.65 -3.00 -6.92
CA LYS A 98 11.96 -3.24 -8.20
C LYS A 98 12.41 -2.33 -9.35
N GLY A 99 13.42 -1.48 -9.12
CA GLY A 99 13.86 -0.48 -10.10
C GLY A 99 12.83 0.62 -10.36
N ALA A 100 11.86 0.80 -9.46
CA ALA A 100 10.89 1.87 -9.59
C ALA A 100 11.55 3.23 -9.34
N LYS A 101 11.17 4.23 -10.13
CA LYS A 101 11.64 5.62 -9.95
C LYS A 101 10.66 6.46 -9.15
N LYS A 102 9.42 5.99 -9.00
CA LYS A 102 8.32 6.75 -8.42
C LYS A 102 7.36 5.83 -7.66
N ILE A 103 6.75 6.38 -6.61
CA ILE A 103 5.56 5.83 -5.99
C ILE A 103 4.37 6.74 -6.35
N GLY A 104 3.30 6.18 -6.90
CA GLY A 104 2.05 6.85 -7.21
C GLY A 104 0.95 6.49 -6.22
N ILE A 105 0.02 7.41 -6.01
CA ILE A 105 -1.23 7.19 -5.27
C ILE A 105 -2.36 7.72 -6.15
N GLY A 106 -3.45 6.96 -6.28
CA GLY A 106 -4.68 7.44 -6.92
C GLY A 106 -5.22 8.66 -6.17
N VAL A 107 -6.20 9.37 -6.77
CA VAL A 107 -6.74 10.62 -6.23
C VAL A 107 -7.26 10.41 -4.80
N PRO A 108 -6.53 10.85 -3.75
CA PRO A 108 -6.95 10.61 -2.38
C PRO A 108 -7.89 11.72 -1.92
N ASP A 109 -8.68 11.43 -0.89
CA ASP A 109 -9.42 12.46 -0.16
C ASP A 109 -8.48 13.51 0.46
N GLU A 110 -8.99 14.71 0.75
CA GLU A 110 -8.19 15.84 1.24
C GLU A 110 -7.44 15.53 2.55
N ARG A 111 -8.01 14.72 3.45
CA ARG A 111 -7.33 14.31 4.68
C ARG A 111 -6.11 13.45 4.39
N LYS A 112 -6.23 12.51 3.45
CA LYS A 112 -5.12 11.68 2.98
C LYS A 112 -4.09 12.50 2.20
N LYS A 113 -4.49 13.52 1.42
CA LYS A 113 -3.56 14.44 0.74
C LYS A 113 -2.59 15.10 1.73
N ALA A 114 -3.10 15.64 2.84
CA ALA A 114 -2.26 16.26 3.87
C ALA A 114 -1.27 15.26 4.51
N PHE A 115 -1.69 14.01 4.72
CA PHE A 115 -0.80 12.95 5.20
C PHE A 115 0.32 12.63 4.20
N VAL A 116 0.01 12.44 2.92
CA VAL A 116 1.01 12.03 1.93
C VAL A 116 1.92 13.19 1.51
N ARG A 117 1.45 14.44 1.58
CA ARG A 117 2.30 15.63 1.36
C ARG A 117 3.48 15.69 2.33
N ARG A 118 3.32 15.25 3.60
CA ARG A 118 4.42 15.15 4.58
C ARG A 118 5.53 14.19 4.15
N TRP A 119 5.22 13.23 3.28
CA TRP A 119 6.18 12.30 2.71
C TRP A 119 6.82 12.79 1.41
N GLY A 120 6.49 14.01 0.97
CA GLY A 120 7.03 14.64 -0.23
C GLY A 120 6.28 14.28 -1.52
N PHE A 121 5.07 13.72 -1.44
CA PHE A 121 4.24 13.50 -2.61
C PHE A 121 3.80 14.85 -3.22
N LYS A 122 3.90 14.95 -4.54
CA LYS A 122 3.47 16.12 -5.32
C LYS A 122 2.24 15.79 -6.14
N GLU A 123 1.27 16.70 -6.13
CA GLU A 123 0.02 16.57 -6.87
C GLU A 123 0.27 16.87 -8.35
N LEU A 124 -0.27 16.02 -9.22
CA LEU A 124 -0.27 16.20 -10.66
C LEU A 124 -1.55 16.91 -11.09
N ARG A 125 -1.58 17.39 -12.35
CA ARG A 125 -2.74 18.08 -12.92
C ARG A 125 -4.04 17.24 -12.89
N ASN A 126 -3.92 15.91 -12.89
CA ASN A 126 -5.06 14.99 -12.83
C ASN A 126 -5.46 14.60 -11.39
N GLY A 127 -4.91 15.24 -10.36
CA GLY A 127 -5.19 14.95 -8.95
C GLY A 127 -4.45 13.74 -8.38
N GLU A 128 -3.69 12.98 -9.19
CA GLU A 128 -2.80 11.92 -8.69
C GLU A 128 -1.66 12.52 -7.87
N LEU A 129 -1.15 11.74 -6.92
CA LEU A 129 0.01 12.12 -6.12
C LEU A 129 1.20 11.23 -6.46
N ARG A 130 2.38 11.85 -6.68
CA ARG A 130 3.63 11.12 -6.95
C ARG A 130 4.76 11.52 -6.04
N LEU A 131 5.47 10.52 -5.54
CA LEU A 131 6.74 10.65 -4.85
C LEU A 131 7.87 10.17 -5.76
N LYS A 132 8.87 11.02 -6.00
CA LYS A 132 10.11 10.60 -6.67
C LYS A 132 10.97 9.84 -5.67
N LEU A 133 11.49 8.69 -6.08
CA LEU A 133 12.49 7.96 -5.32
C LEU A 133 13.87 8.50 -5.73
N LYS A 134 14.58 9.09 -4.75
CA LYS A 134 16.02 9.36 -4.86
C LYS A 134 16.79 8.07 -4.58
#